data_AF-A0A2D5UTU3-F1
#
_entry.id   AF-A0A2D5UTU3-F1
#
_cell.length_a   1.000
_cell.length_b   1.000
_cell.length_c   1.000
_cell.angle_alpha   90.00
_cell.angle_beta   90.00
_cell.angle_gamma   90.00
#
_symmetry.space_group_name_H-M   'P 1'
#
loop_
_entity.id
_entity.type
_entity.pdbx_description
1 polymer ?
#
loop_
_entity_poly.entity_id
_entity_poly.type
_entity_poly.pdbx_seq_one_letter_code
_entity_poly.pdbx_strand_id
1 'polypeptide(L)' 'MPYSARLAEEIDTAYGVKADLTPLYDGQGTLEIIVDGEVVFSTETTERFPEEGEVVELVKPFSAPSSNS' A
#
# COMPACT_ATOMS: atom_id res chain seq x y z
N MET A 1 14.18 5.27 9.43
CA MET A 1 13.34 4.76 8.34
C MET A 1 11.98 5.45 8.45
N PRO A 2 11.50 6.19 7.44
CA PRO A 2 10.14 6.72 7.44
C PRO A 2 9.12 5.57 7.40
N TYR A 3 7.94 5.76 8.00
CA TYR A 3 6.87 4.74 8.09
C TYR A 3 6.50 4.15 6.73
N SER A 4 6.43 5.01 5.70
CA SER A 4 6.19 4.62 4.32
C SER A 4 7.27 3.67 3.77
N ALA A 5 8.56 3.94 3.99
CA ALA A 5 9.61 3.06 3.49
C ALA A 5 9.55 1.66 4.13
N ARG A 6 9.25 1.60 5.44
CA ARG A 6 9.09 0.33 6.14
C ARG A 6 7.88 -0.46 5.62
N LEU A 7 6.76 0.21 5.40
CA LEU A 7 5.55 -0.43 4.88
C LEU A 7 5.74 -0.95 3.43
N ALA A 8 6.45 -0.20 2.59
CA ALA A 8 6.77 -0.63 1.23
C ALA A 8 7.66 -1.89 1.25
N GLU A 9 8.67 -1.92 2.13
CA GLU A 9 9.56 -3.06 2.31
C GLU A 9 8.81 -4.28 2.88
N GLU A 10 7.88 -4.07 3.83
CA GLU A 10 7.02 -5.14 4.36
C GLU A 10 6.10 -5.73 3.28
N ILE A 11 5.54 -4.90 2.39
CA ILE A 11 4.71 -5.35 1.26
C ILE A 11 5.56 -6.11 0.23
N ASP A 12 6.72 -5.59 -0.16
CA ASP A 12 7.62 -6.26 -1.11
C ASP A 12 8.11 -7.61 -0.54
N THR A 13 8.50 -7.63 0.74
CA THR A 13 8.96 -8.86 1.41
C THR A 13 7.86 -9.90 1.56
N ALA A 14 6.64 -9.49 1.94
CA ALA A 14 5.54 -10.41 2.20
C ALA A 14 4.86 -10.90 0.90
N TYR A 15 4.86 -10.07 -0.15
CA TYR A 15 3.99 -10.28 -1.32
C TYR A 15 4.71 -10.20 -2.68
N GLY A 16 5.98 -9.81 -2.72
CA GLY A 16 6.72 -9.59 -3.98
C GLY A 16 6.18 -8.42 -4.81
N VAL A 17 5.40 -7.54 -4.17
CA VAL A 17 4.74 -6.40 -4.78
C VAL A 17 5.58 -5.15 -4.51
N LYS A 18 6.01 -4.47 -5.58
CA LYS A 18 6.61 -3.13 -5.45
C LYS A 18 5.52 -2.11 -5.16
N ALA A 19 5.40 -1.74 -3.89
CA ALA A 19 4.57 -0.62 -3.47
C ALA A 19 5.35 0.69 -3.58
N ASP A 20 4.85 1.65 -4.34
CA ASP A 20 5.33 3.02 -4.30
C ASP A 20 4.52 3.79 -3.25
N LEU A 21 5.19 4.21 -2.18
CA LEU A 21 4.60 4.98 -1.09
C LEU A 21 5.21 6.36 -1.07
N THR A 22 4.50 7.32 -1.66
CA THR A 22 4.92 8.72 -1.70
C THR A 22 4.37 9.47 -0.48
N PRO A 23 5.20 9.84 0.52
CA PRO A 23 4.78 10.72 1.59
C PRO A 23 4.69 12.17 1.07
N LEU A 24 3.48 12.69 0.90
CA LEU A 24 3.28 14.10 0.56
C LEU A 24 3.43 14.96 1.83
N TYR A 25 4.45 15.82 1.85
CA TYR A 25 4.76 16.75 2.94
C TYR A 25 4.20 18.15 2.62
N ASP A 26 2.94 18.40 2.98
CA ASP A 26 2.35 19.74 2.91
C ASP A 26 1.31 20.03 4.02
N GLY A 27 1.28 19.24 5.09
CA GLY A 27 0.41 19.46 6.24
C GLY A 27 -1.03 18.97 6.08
N GLN A 28 -1.39 18.39 4.92
CA GLN A 28 -2.64 17.65 4.67
C GLN A 28 -2.36 16.24 4.09
N GLY A 29 -1.22 15.67 4.50
CA GLY A 29 -0.56 14.56 3.81
C GLY A 29 -1.48 13.46 3.31
N THR A 30 -1.54 13.35 1.98
CA THR A 30 -2.19 12.25 1.29
C THR A 30 -1.23 11.07 1.14
N LEU A 31 -1.69 9.88 1.51
CA LEU A 31 -1.00 8.60 1.29
C LEU A 31 -1.74 7.87 0.17
N GLU A 32 -1.02 7.59 -0.91
CA GLU A 32 -1.47 6.66 -1.95
C GLU A 32 -0.64 5.40 -1.90
N ILE A 33 -1.32 4.26 -2.07
CA ILE A 33 -0.72 2.95 -2.16
C ILE A 33 -1.04 2.42 -3.54
N ILE A 34 0.01 2.23 -4.33
CA ILE A 34 -0.09 1.80 -5.72
C ILE A 34 0.54 0.42 -5.83
N VAL A 35 -0.20 -0.51 -6.42
CA VAL A 35 0.23 -1.88 -6.71
C VAL A 35 0.04 -2.13 -8.20
N ASP A 36 1.10 -2.51 -8.91
CA ASP A 36 1.08 -2.76 -10.36
C ASP A 36 0.46 -1.61 -11.21
N GLY A 37 0.56 -0.37 -10.71
CA GLY A 37 0.00 0.82 -11.35
C GLY A 37 -1.47 1.10 -11.01
N GLU A 38 -2.10 0.30 -10.16
CA GLU A 38 -3.46 0.50 -9.64
C GLU A 38 -3.42 1.09 -8.22
N VAL A 39 -4.23 2.13 -7.97
CA VAL A 39 -4.38 2.71 -6.63
C VAL A 39 -5.29 1.81 -5.81
N VAL A 40 -4.72 1.14 -4.81
CA VAL A 40 -5.47 0.23 -3.91
C VAL A 40 -5.91 0.91 -2.62
N PHE A 41 -5.28 2.03 -2.27
CA PHE A 41 -5.67 2.86 -1.13
C PHE A 41 -5.26 4.32 -1.37
N SER A 42 -6.15 5.26 -1.04
CA SER A 42 -5.85 6.69 -1.02
C SER A 42 -6.54 7.36 0.17
N THR A 43 -5.77 8.03 1.04
CA THR A 43 -6.33 8.83 2.14
C THR A 43 -7.16 10.01 1.62
N GLU A 44 -6.94 10.46 0.38
CA GLU A 44 -7.75 11.51 -0.25
C GLU A 44 -9.18 11.03 -0.46
N THR A 45 -9.32 9.76 -0.86
CA THR A 45 -10.63 9.14 -1.12
C THR A 45 -11.28 8.65 0.16
N THR A 46 -10.50 8.11 1.10
CA THR A 46 -11.03 7.49 2.33
C THR A 46 -11.13 8.47 3.49
N GLU A 47 -10.54 9.67 3.37
CA GLU A 47 -10.43 10.70 4.41
C GLU A 47 -9.80 10.17 5.72
N ARG A 48 -9.01 9.09 5.66
CA ARG A 48 -8.35 8.46 6.82
C ARG A 48 -7.07 7.75 6.44
N PHE A 49 -6.19 7.56 7.42
CA PHE A 49 -5.06 6.64 7.30
C PHE A 49 -5.52 5.17 7.37
N PRO A 50 -4.77 4.25 6.74
CA PRO A 50 -5.08 2.85 6.84
C PRO A 50 -4.78 2.33 8.25
N GLU A 51 -5.58 1.38 8.72
CA GLU A 51 -5.31 0.69 9.97
C GLU A 51 -4.12 -0.26 9.83
N GLU A 52 -3.54 -0.66 10.97
CA GLU A 52 -2.47 -1.66 10.98
C GLU A 52 -2.94 -2.96 10.31
N GLY A 53 -2.22 -3.42 9.27
CA GLY A 53 -2.58 -4.61 8.51
C GLY A 53 -3.67 -4.42 7.44
N GLU A 54 -4.32 -3.26 7.34
CA GLU A 54 -5.33 -3.03 6.30
C GLU A 54 -4.72 -3.04 4.91
N VAL A 55 -3.59 -2.34 4.74
CA VAL A 55 -2.84 -2.30 3.48
C VAL A 55 -2.46 -3.70 3.04
N VAL A 56 -2.06 -4.55 3.99
CA VAL A 56 -1.69 -5.95 3.78
C VAL A 56 -2.88 -6.75 3.22
N GLU A 57 -4.09 -6.56 3.74
CA GLU A 57 -5.31 -7.18 3.19
C GLU A 57 -5.66 -6.64 1.80
N LEU A 58 -5.44 -5.34 1.54
CA LEU A 58 -5.72 -4.71 0.24
C LEU A 58 -4.77 -5.19 -0.87
N VAL A 59 -3.51 -5.51 -0.53
CA VAL A 59 -2.52 -5.99 -1.51
C VAL A 59 -2.56 -7.50 -1.73
N LYS A 60 -3.14 -8.29 -0.83
CA LYS A 60 -3.26 -9.76 -0.97
C LYS A 60 -3.80 -10.23 -2.33
N PRO A 61 -4.86 -9.64 -2.90
CA PRO A 61 -5.39 -10.06 -4.21
C PRO A 61 -4.38 -9.90 -5.36
N PHE A 62 -3.47 -8.94 -5.24
CA PHE A 62 -2.43 -8.65 -6.24
C PHE A 62 -1.21 -9.56 -6.10
N SER A 63 -1.06 -10.20 -4.94
CA SER A 63 0.07 -11.09 -4.60
C SER A 63 -0.14 -12.56 -4.98
N ALA A 64 -1.34 -12.96 -5.41
CA ALA A 64 -1.63 -14.34 -5.76
C ALA A 64 -1.43 -14.59 -7.26
N PRO A 65 -0.57 -15.55 -7.67
CA PRO A 65 -0.83 -16.24 -8.93
C PRO A 65 -2.17 -16.94 -8.77
N SER A 66 -3.03 -16.83 -9.78
CA SER A 66 -4.29 -17.56 -9.89
C SER A 66 -4.15 -18.99 -9.38
N SER A 67 -4.57 -19.26 -8.15
CA SER A 67 -4.76 -20.63 -7.67
C SER A 67 -6.14 -21.06 -8.14
N ASN A 68 -6.24 -21.31 -9.44
CA ASN A 68 -7.26 -22.21 -9.97
C ASN A 68 -6.86 -23.60 -9.49
N SER A 69 -7.56 -24.11 -8.47
CA SER A 69 -7.60 -25.54 -8.14
C SER A 69 -8.90 -26.13 -8.63
#